data_AF-A0A5P9B4C7-F1
#
_entry.id   AF-A0A5P9B4C7-F1
#
_cell.length_a   1.000
_cell.length_b   1.000
_cell.length_c   1.000
_cell.angle_alpha   90.00
_cell.angle_beta   90.00
_cell.angle_gamma   90.00
#
_symmetry.space_group_name_H-M   'P 1'
#
loop_
_entity.id
_entity.type
_entity.pdbx_description
1 polymer ?
#
loop_
_entity_poly.entity_id
_entity_poly.type
_entity_poly.pdbx_seq_one_letter_code
_entity_poly.pdbx_strand_id
1 'polypeptide(L)'
;MTSKQQRGAITLLLVSILLVGVLIVSLGSFKTTYYQIKRAQNEVQARKDHWQAEGGLECTFSYLRETGKQVSDIVGPSSQPSEFIDWCSPYDQQPKITTRNGTVSGSHVVEAALDRYRVTKTLRDSSLLGAGAIQSTGPIEVIGTLTLQPTAKETPINGNEHECISIAFGDLFTYQYDSTHGDSGQVLGLEVKDPSVDGPFSGFDGVCHPDYKTEIAKGATGTTYSIYAPDYYQKNNPAPFKKDFNPDPTLDPFYSFFGIPKTEQNILELSQDSDKFRQIQLLNPTDCGSEIMNHFTAGQTKGLWIEGNCHINASVAANLNNAQLLVIHDGAFALNGAMTYNGVIYHLVDYADSTTKSRIDDFWESITTSSTPSAFTPFVKPLNDPTVEKKTVGIQFASGLPAGGLIFDVKGGVSTIVGDMDLYYRSSANPTDPPSIYQWKKGSWNDF
;
A
#
# COMPACT_ATOMS: atom_id res chain seq x y z
N MET A 1 25.67 -93.18 -48.82
CA MET A 1 26.55 -92.45 -47.89
C MET A 1 26.26 -90.95 -48.05
N THR A 2 25.12 -90.45 -47.54
CA THR A 2 24.61 -89.10 -47.92
C THR A 2 23.81 -88.40 -46.81
N SER A 3 23.93 -88.83 -45.55
CA SER A 3 23.09 -88.32 -44.44
C SER A 3 23.79 -87.28 -43.52
N LYS A 4 25.13 -87.25 -43.45
CA LYS A 4 25.86 -86.33 -42.55
C LYS A 4 26.07 -84.91 -43.11
N GLN A 5 26.18 -84.73 -44.43
CA GLN A 5 26.41 -83.41 -45.05
C GLN A 5 25.16 -82.50 -45.01
N GLN A 6 23.95 -83.06 -44.98
CA GLN A 6 22.71 -82.26 -44.94
C GLN A 6 22.42 -81.64 -43.55
N ARG A 7 22.91 -82.21 -42.46
CA ARG A 7 22.70 -81.65 -41.11
C ARG A 7 23.39 -80.30 -40.92
N GLY A 8 24.60 -80.12 -41.47
CA GLY A 8 25.35 -78.86 -41.39
C GLY A 8 24.68 -77.71 -42.13
N ALA A 9 24.11 -77.99 -43.32
CA ALA A 9 23.37 -77.01 -44.11
C ALA A 9 22.08 -76.55 -43.41
N ILE A 10 21.36 -77.46 -42.75
CA ILE A 10 20.14 -77.14 -41.99
C ILE A 10 20.46 -76.23 -40.78
N THR A 11 21.53 -76.51 -40.04
CA THR A 11 21.97 -75.63 -38.94
C THR A 11 22.39 -74.24 -39.41
N LEU A 12 23.10 -74.12 -40.53
CA LEU A 12 23.47 -72.82 -41.11
C LEU A 12 22.24 -72.00 -41.53
N LEU A 13 21.25 -72.66 -42.12
CA LEU A 13 20.01 -72.03 -42.54
C LEU A 13 19.16 -71.57 -41.33
N LEU A 14 19.07 -72.39 -40.28
CA LEU A 14 18.42 -72.03 -39.02
C LEU A 14 19.09 -70.83 -38.34
N VAL A 15 20.43 -70.84 -38.23
CA VAL A 15 21.20 -69.72 -37.65
C VAL A 15 21.04 -68.45 -38.49
N SER A 16 21.00 -68.57 -39.82
CA SER A 16 20.81 -67.42 -40.71
C SER A 16 19.41 -66.81 -40.54
N ILE A 17 18.36 -67.62 -40.43
CA ILE A 17 17.00 -67.15 -40.14
C ILE A 17 16.93 -66.51 -38.75
N LEU A 18 17.59 -67.08 -37.75
CA LEU A 18 17.66 -66.53 -36.39
C LEU A 18 18.36 -65.17 -36.39
N LEU A 19 19.48 -65.02 -37.09
CA LEU A 19 20.20 -63.76 -37.25
C LEU A 19 19.34 -62.69 -37.94
N VAL A 20 18.59 -63.06 -38.98
CA VAL A 20 17.62 -62.16 -39.63
C VAL A 20 16.50 -61.77 -38.67
N GLY A 21 15.98 -62.70 -37.88
CA GLY A 21 14.97 -62.44 -36.86
C GLY A 21 15.47 -61.46 -35.79
N VAL A 22 16.67 -61.67 -35.25
CA VAL A 22 17.32 -60.77 -34.29
C VAL A 22 17.55 -59.39 -34.90
N LEU A 23 18.00 -59.33 -36.17
CA LEU A 23 18.22 -58.07 -36.88
C LEU A 23 16.92 -57.27 -37.02
N ILE A 24 15.81 -57.91 -37.43
CA ILE A 24 14.49 -57.26 -37.54
C ILE A 24 14.03 -56.70 -36.19
N VAL A 25 14.14 -57.49 -35.12
CA VAL A 25 13.76 -57.05 -33.77
C VAL A 25 14.63 -55.88 -33.32
N SER A 26 15.95 -55.95 -33.50
CA SER A 26 16.87 -54.87 -33.11
C SER A 26 16.63 -53.56 -33.88
N LEU A 27 16.36 -53.63 -35.19
CA LEU A 27 15.99 -52.47 -36.01
C LEU A 27 14.65 -51.88 -35.60
N GLY A 28 13.68 -52.75 -35.27
CA GLY A 28 12.38 -52.33 -34.74
C GLY A 28 12.52 -51.58 -33.41
N SER A 29 13.25 -52.15 -32.45
CA SER A 29 13.53 -51.54 -31.15
C SER A 29 14.31 -50.23 -31.27
N PHE A 30 15.30 -50.16 -32.18
CA PHE A 30 16.06 -48.93 -32.43
C PHE A 30 15.16 -47.81 -32.95
N LYS A 31 14.28 -48.09 -33.93
CA LYS A 31 13.35 -47.09 -34.46
C LYS A 31 12.40 -46.56 -33.38
N THR A 32 11.85 -47.44 -32.54
CA THR A 32 10.97 -47.02 -31.44
C THR A 32 11.72 -46.16 -30.42
N THR A 33 12.92 -46.57 -30.02
CA THR A 33 13.74 -45.83 -29.05
C THR A 33 14.15 -44.46 -29.60
N TYR A 34 14.59 -44.41 -30.86
CA TYR A 34 14.96 -43.16 -31.53
C TYR A 34 13.78 -42.18 -31.62
N TYR A 35 12.58 -42.68 -31.95
CA TYR A 35 11.37 -41.86 -31.95
C TYR A 35 11.05 -41.31 -30.55
N GLN A 36 11.15 -42.14 -29.50
CA GLN A 36 10.94 -41.70 -28.12
C GLN A 36 11.96 -40.64 -27.70
N ILE A 37 13.24 -40.80 -28.04
CA ILE A 37 14.29 -39.81 -27.77
C ILE A 37 13.96 -38.48 -28.46
N LYS A 38 13.55 -38.49 -29.73
CA LYS A 38 13.17 -37.26 -30.45
C LYS A 38 11.97 -36.57 -29.84
N ARG A 39 10.95 -37.33 -29.42
CA ARG A 39 9.79 -36.78 -28.71
C ARG A 39 10.20 -36.13 -27.38
N ALA A 40 11.03 -36.82 -26.59
CA ALA A 40 11.53 -36.29 -25.32
C ALA A 40 12.38 -35.04 -25.51
N GLN A 41 13.26 -35.00 -26.52
CA GLN A 41 14.05 -33.80 -26.85
C GLN A 41 13.17 -32.61 -27.21
N ASN A 42 12.14 -32.82 -28.03
CA ASN A 42 11.20 -31.76 -28.39
C ASN A 42 10.39 -31.27 -27.17
N GLU A 43 9.99 -32.18 -26.28
CA GLU A 43 9.27 -31.82 -25.06
C GLU A 43 10.15 -31.04 -24.08
N VAL A 44 11.42 -31.43 -23.91
CA VAL A 44 12.38 -30.69 -23.09
C VAL A 44 12.65 -29.31 -23.68
N GLN A 45 12.87 -29.20 -24.99
CA GLN A 45 13.09 -27.90 -25.62
C GLN A 45 11.85 -27.00 -25.47
N ALA A 46 10.66 -27.55 -25.75
CA ALA A 46 9.40 -26.86 -25.54
C ALA A 46 9.22 -26.33 -24.11
N ARG A 47 9.61 -27.13 -23.09
CA ARG A 47 9.56 -26.69 -21.69
C ARG A 47 10.57 -25.58 -21.41
N LYS A 48 11.80 -25.67 -21.93
CA LYS A 48 12.79 -24.60 -21.80
C LYS A 48 12.25 -23.28 -22.38
N ASP A 49 11.72 -23.33 -23.59
CA ASP A 49 11.21 -22.13 -24.27
C ASP A 49 10.03 -21.52 -23.50
N HIS A 50 9.15 -22.37 -22.97
CA HIS A 50 8.03 -21.94 -22.12
C HIS A 50 8.50 -21.26 -20.83
N TRP A 51 9.43 -21.86 -20.08
CA TRP A 51 9.96 -21.27 -18.85
C TRP A 51 10.73 -19.97 -19.09
N GLN A 52 11.44 -19.87 -20.21
CA GLN A 52 12.10 -18.62 -20.61
C GLN A 52 11.08 -17.53 -20.95
N ALA A 53 10.00 -17.87 -21.67
CA ALA A 53 8.91 -16.93 -21.92
C ALA A 53 8.22 -16.48 -20.62
N GLU A 54 8.00 -17.38 -19.65
CA GLU A 54 7.51 -17.01 -18.32
C GLU A 54 8.47 -16.09 -17.57
N GLY A 55 9.78 -16.34 -17.63
CA GLY A 55 10.79 -15.46 -17.06
C GLY A 55 10.71 -14.02 -17.60
N GLY A 56 10.39 -13.84 -18.88
CA GLY A 56 10.14 -12.52 -19.47
C GLY A 56 8.91 -11.81 -18.89
N LEU A 57 7.84 -12.56 -18.57
CA LEU A 57 6.66 -12.00 -17.91
C LEU A 57 6.97 -11.56 -16.48
N GLU A 58 7.61 -12.42 -15.68
CA GLU A 58 7.97 -12.10 -14.29
C GLU A 58 9.00 -10.99 -14.20
N CYS A 59 9.92 -10.90 -15.18
CA CYS A 59 10.80 -9.76 -15.26
C CYS A 59 10.04 -8.46 -15.53
N THR A 60 9.08 -8.46 -16.47
CA THR A 60 8.26 -7.27 -16.74
C THR A 60 7.55 -6.80 -15.47
N PHE A 61 6.97 -7.73 -14.72
CA PHE A 61 6.33 -7.44 -13.44
C PHE A 61 7.30 -6.87 -12.41
N SER A 62 8.49 -7.49 -12.28
CA SER A 62 9.52 -7.06 -11.33
C SER A 62 10.07 -5.69 -11.68
N TYR A 63 10.34 -5.41 -12.95
CA TYR A 63 10.78 -4.10 -13.43
C TYR A 63 9.78 -3.00 -13.06
N LEU A 64 8.48 -3.22 -13.34
CA LEU A 64 7.44 -2.25 -13.01
C LEU A 64 7.36 -2.00 -11.50
N ARG A 65 7.50 -3.06 -10.69
CA ARG A 65 7.47 -2.98 -9.23
C ARG A 65 8.68 -2.26 -8.63
N GLU A 66 9.88 -2.56 -9.10
CA GLU A 66 11.13 -1.99 -8.57
C GLU A 66 11.36 -0.54 -9.04
N THR A 67 10.90 -0.18 -10.23
CA THR A 67 11.08 1.18 -10.78
C THR A 67 9.92 2.12 -10.51
N GLY A 68 8.76 1.60 -10.09
CA GLY A 68 7.54 2.39 -9.91
C GLY A 68 6.95 2.98 -11.20
N LYS A 69 7.39 2.50 -12.38
CA LYS A 69 6.92 2.98 -13.69
C LYS A 69 5.55 2.41 -14.03
N GLN A 70 4.83 3.13 -14.90
CA GLN A 70 3.52 2.72 -15.36
C GLN A 70 3.56 1.75 -16.54
N VAL A 71 2.56 0.87 -16.64
CA VAL A 71 2.44 -0.01 -17.80
C VAL A 71 2.30 0.80 -19.09
N SER A 72 1.70 2.00 -19.03
CA SER A 72 1.68 2.95 -20.14
C SER A 72 3.07 3.36 -20.63
N ASP A 73 4.09 3.34 -19.78
CA ASP A 73 5.46 3.72 -20.13
C ASP A 73 6.15 2.67 -20.99
N ILE A 74 5.65 1.44 -20.98
CA ILE A 74 6.12 0.32 -21.80
C ILE A 74 5.13 -0.08 -22.89
N VAL A 75 3.87 0.40 -22.84
CA VAL A 75 2.84 0.16 -23.86
C VAL A 75 2.94 1.21 -24.96
N GLY A 76 3.07 0.75 -26.21
CA GLY A 76 2.87 1.62 -27.37
C GLY A 76 4.07 2.38 -27.96
N PRO A 77 5.30 2.45 -27.39
CA PRO A 77 6.42 2.92 -28.20
C PRO A 77 6.82 1.81 -29.19
N SER A 78 7.20 2.20 -30.41
CA SER A 78 7.75 1.32 -31.43
C SER A 78 9.04 0.60 -30.99
N SER A 79 9.63 1.04 -29.88
CA SER A 79 10.73 0.41 -29.14
C SER A 79 10.49 0.64 -27.65
N GLN A 80 10.42 -0.44 -26.86
CA GLN A 80 10.45 -0.34 -25.38
C GLN A 80 11.65 0.49 -24.91
N PRO A 81 11.55 1.15 -23.74
CA PRO A 81 12.68 1.90 -23.16
C PRO A 81 13.95 1.04 -23.11
N SER A 82 15.12 1.61 -23.44
CA SER A 82 16.37 0.84 -23.46
C SER A 82 16.70 0.22 -22.10
N GLU A 83 16.39 0.93 -21.02
CA GLU A 83 16.51 0.44 -19.63
C GLU A 83 15.65 -0.82 -19.36
N PHE A 84 14.46 -0.92 -19.97
CA PHE A 84 13.58 -2.08 -19.84
C PHE A 84 14.17 -3.28 -20.58
N ILE A 85 14.72 -3.02 -21.76
CA ILE A 85 15.41 -4.03 -22.55
C ILE A 85 16.67 -4.48 -21.80
N ASP A 86 17.46 -3.59 -21.22
CA ASP A 86 18.65 -3.98 -20.47
C ASP A 86 18.30 -4.81 -19.22
N TRP A 87 17.18 -4.50 -18.56
CA TRP A 87 16.74 -5.20 -17.36
C TRP A 87 16.18 -6.59 -17.66
N CYS A 88 15.19 -6.67 -18.56
CA CYS A 88 14.47 -7.91 -18.84
C CYS A 88 15.03 -8.72 -19.98
N SER A 89 16.03 -8.16 -20.63
CA SER A 89 16.52 -8.60 -21.91
C SER A 89 18.06 -8.39 -22.10
N PRO A 90 18.96 -8.94 -21.24
CA PRO A 90 20.41 -8.79 -21.39
C PRO A 90 21.21 -9.86 -22.19
N TYR A 91 20.62 -10.97 -22.70
CA TYR A 91 21.31 -12.10 -23.37
C TYR A 91 20.85 -12.50 -24.80
N ASP A 92 21.59 -13.28 -25.59
CA ASP A 92 21.23 -13.51 -27.02
C ASP A 92 19.99 -14.40 -27.31
N GLN A 93 19.42 -15.13 -26.33
CA GLN A 93 18.27 -16.04 -26.50
C GLN A 93 17.09 -15.66 -25.59
N GLN A 94 16.34 -14.63 -25.98
CA GLN A 94 15.34 -14.03 -25.10
C GLN A 94 13.92 -14.01 -25.67
N PRO A 95 12.92 -14.01 -24.77
CA PRO A 95 11.55 -13.79 -25.17
C PRO A 95 11.34 -12.37 -25.68
N LYS A 96 10.68 -12.24 -26.82
CA LYS A 96 10.12 -10.97 -27.27
C LYS A 96 8.91 -10.62 -26.41
N ILE A 97 9.03 -9.57 -25.60
CA ILE A 97 7.96 -9.07 -24.75
C ILE A 97 7.15 -8.04 -25.52
N THR A 98 5.82 -8.13 -25.46
CA THR A 98 4.89 -7.15 -26.03
C THR A 98 3.79 -6.85 -25.02
N THR A 99 3.47 -5.58 -24.87
CA THR A 99 2.45 -5.09 -23.94
C THR A 99 1.36 -4.35 -24.72
N ARG A 100 0.10 -4.58 -24.35
CA ARG A 100 -1.06 -3.94 -24.98
C ARG A 100 -2.14 -3.68 -23.94
N ASN A 101 -2.91 -2.61 -24.14
CA ASN A 101 -4.08 -2.35 -23.30
C ASN A 101 -5.09 -3.50 -23.42
N GLY A 102 -5.68 -3.87 -22.29
CA GLY A 102 -6.76 -4.84 -22.18
C GLY A 102 -8.12 -4.24 -22.54
N THR A 103 -9.16 -5.06 -22.44
CA THR A 103 -10.55 -4.64 -22.72
C THR A 103 -11.24 -3.93 -21.54
N VAL A 104 -10.65 -4.00 -20.35
CA VAL A 104 -11.15 -3.34 -19.14
C VAL A 104 -10.17 -2.22 -18.77
N SER A 105 -10.68 -1.07 -18.29
CA SER A 105 -9.85 0.01 -17.78
C SER A 105 -8.88 -0.50 -16.71
N GLY A 106 -7.63 -0.01 -16.70
CA GLY A 106 -6.58 -0.49 -15.79
C GLY A 106 -6.14 -1.94 -16.02
N SER A 107 -6.54 -2.58 -17.12
CA SER A 107 -6.06 -3.92 -17.47
C SER A 107 -5.12 -3.86 -18.65
N HIS A 108 -4.03 -4.61 -18.58
CA HIS A 108 -3.01 -4.73 -19.61
C HIS A 108 -2.72 -6.20 -19.90
N VAL A 109 -2.36 -6.50 -21.14
CA VAL A 109 -1.97 -7.84 -21.58
C VAL A 109 -0.49 -7.82 -21.90
N VAL A 110 0.27 -8.63 -21.17
CA VAL A 110 1.70 -8.84 -21.38
C VAL A 110 1.88 -10.20 -22.06
N GLU A 111 2.51 -10.21 -23.22
CA GLU A 111 2.82 -11.40 -23.99
C GLU A 111 4.33 -11.54 -24.16
N ALA A 112 4.86 -12.70 -23.79
CA ALA A 112 6.25 -13.09 -24.00
C ALA A 112 6.31 -14.23 -25.02
N ALA A 113 7.08 -14.05 -26.09
CA ALA A 113 7.18 -15.00 -27.19
C ALA A 113 8.63 -15.43 -27.42
N LEU A 114 8.89 -16.74 -27.42
CA LEU A 114 10.18 -17.32 -27.80
C LEU A 114 9.95 -18.47 -28.77
N ASP A 115 10.57 -18.39 -29.95
CA ASP A 115 10.42 -19.34 -31.07
C ASP A 115 8.95 -19.68 -31.40
N ARG A 116 8.46 -20.83 -30.91
CA ARG A 116 7.10 -21.33 -31.15
C ARG A 116 6.18 -21.23 -29.94
N TYR A 117 6.70 -20.79 -28.79
CA TYR A 117 5.95 -20.63 -27.56
C TYR A 117 5.58 -19.17 -27.34
N ARG A 118 4.33 -18.96 -26.95
CA ARG A 118 3.79 -17.67 -26.57
C ARG A 118 3.07 -17.85 -25.26
N VAL A 119 3.47 -17.08 -24.26
CA VAL A 119 2.81 -17.04 -22.96
C VAL A 119 2.22 -15.64 -22.81
N THR A 120 0.99 -15.58 -22.33
CA THR A 120 0.26 -14.32 -22.18
C THR A 120 -0.34 -14.28 -20.79
N LYS A 121 -0.12 -13.17 -20.08
CA LYS A 121 -0.76 -12.87 -18.80
C LYS A 121 -1.46 -11.53 -18.84
N THR A 122 -2.50 -11.41 -18.03
CA THR A 122 -3.20 -10.14 -17.81
C THR A 122 -2.70 -9.53 -16.52
N LEU A 123 -2.13 -8.34 -16.65
CA LEU A 123 -1.68 -7.50 -15.57
C LEU A 123 -2.78 -6.49 -15.30
N ARG A 124 -3.11 -6.25 -14.05
CA ARG A 124 -4.06 -5.22 -13.64
C ARG A 124 -3.35 -4.17 -12.83
N ASP A 125 -3.59 -2.93 -13.19
CA ASP A 125 -3.39 -1.78 -12.34
C ASP A 125 -4.44 -1.92 -11.24
N SER A 126 -3.99 -2.20 -10.03
CA SER A 126 -4.79 -2.00 -8.85
C SER A 126 -4.41 -0.63 -8.33
N SER A 127 -5.36 0.29 -8.29
CA SER A 127 -5.14 1.54 -7.55
C SER A 127 -4.96 1.18 -6.06
N LEU A 128 -4.11 1.92 -5.35
CA LEU A 128 -4.06 1.86 -3.88
C LEU A 128 -5.25 2.62 -3.24
N LEU A 129 -6.35 2.79 -3.99
CA LEU A 129 -7.59 3.33 -3.43
C LEU A 129 -8.12 2.40 -2.34
N GLY A 130 -8.73 3.01 -1.33
CA GLY A 130 -9.16 2.27 -0.14
C GLY A 130 -8.03 2.06 0.89
N ALA A 131 -6.99 2.90 0.90
CA ALA A 131 -5.90 2.81 1.88
C ALA A 131 -6.30 3.21 3.32
N GLY A 132 -7.50 3.75 3.52
CA GLY A 132 -7.95 4.31 4.79
C GLY A 132 -7.92 5.83 4.78
N ALA A 133 -8.94 6.42 5.39
CA ALA A 133 -9.04 7.87 5.56
C ALA A 133 -8.08 8.39 6.64
N ILE A 134 -7.81 7.55 7.65
CA ILE A 134 -6.74 7.74 8.62
C ILE A 134 -5.75 6.59 8.46
N GLN A 135 -4.45 6.89 8.45
CA GLN A 135 -3.39 5.88 8.37
C GLN A 135 -2.36 6.14 9.46
N SER A 136 -1.85 5.10 10.11
CA SER A 136 -0.83 5.25 11.18
C SER A 136 0.17 4.11 11.23
N THR A 137 1.47 4.37 11.11
CA THR A 137 2.52 3.34 11.29
C THR A 137 2.85 3.08 12.76
N GLY A 138 2.63 4.06 13.64
CA GLY A 138 2.70 3.90 15.10
C GLY A 138 1.33 3.81 15.76
N PRO A 139 1.26 3.71 17.10
CA PRO A 139 -0.01 3.75 17.81
C PRO A 139 -0.79 5.04 17.58
N ILE A 140 -2.10 4.91 17.49
CA ILE A 140 -3.04 6.03 17.42
C ILE A 140 -4.12 5.88 18.48
N GLU A 141 -4.36 6.96 19.21
CA GLU A 141 -5.39 7.05 20.25
C GLU A 141 -6.43 8.08 19.83
N VAL A 142 -7.70 7.70 19.87
CA VAL A 142 -8.84 8.58 19.59
C VAL A 142 -9.67 8.67 20.86
N ILE A 143 -9.83 9.88 21.39
CA ILE A 143 -10.51 10.14 22.66
C ILE A 143 -11.70 11.09 22.41
N GLY A 144 -12.90 10.68 22.80
CA GLY A 144 -14.14 11.45 22.62
C GLY A 144 -15.12 10.75 21.69
N THR A 145 -15.63 11.47 20.68
CA THR A 145 -16.59 10.95 19.69
C THR A 145 -16.04 11.05 18.27
N LEU A 146 -16.38 10.11 17.40
CA LEU A 146 -15.86 10.03 16.03
C LEU A 146 -16.92 9.56 15.03
N THR A 147 -17.23 10.40 14.03
CA THR A 147 -17.97 10.00 12.84
C THR A 147 -17.04 9.95 11.63
N LEU A 148 -17.09 8.86 10.87
CA LEU A 148 -16.27 8.65 9.68
C LEU A 148 -17.14 8.38 8.46
N GLN A 149 -16.81 9.02 7.34
CA GLN A 149 -17.13 8.52 6.01
C GLN A 149 -15.81 8.05 5.36
N PRO A 150 -15.67 6.74 5.10
CA PRO A 150 -14.39 6.11 4.80
C PRO A 150 -14.00 6.21 3.32
N THR A 151 -12.79 5.71 3.04
CA THR A 151 -12.38 5.34 1.68
C THR A 151 -13.05 4.03 1.26
N ALA A 152 -13.04 3.71 -0.05
CA ALA A 152 -13.56 2.45 -0.57
C ALA A 152 -12.66 1.91 -1.68
N LYS A 153 -12.59 0.58 -1.80
CA LYS A 153 -11.97 -0.07 -2.95
C LYS A 153 -12.87 0.05 -4.18
N GLU A 154 -12.26 0.21 -5.35
CA GLU A 154 -13.00 0.39 -6.61
C GLU A 154 -13.92 -0.79 -6.94
N THR A 155 -13.45 -2.02 -6.68
CA THR A 155 -14.21 -3.21 -7.04
C THR A 155 -15.25 -3.52 -5.94
N PRO A 156 -16.55 -3.59 -6.27
CA PRO A 156 -17.58 -3.97 -5.31
C PRO A 156 -17.42 -5.45 -4.94
N ILE A 157 -17.79 -5.78 -3.69
CA ILE A 157 -17.88 -7.16 -3.20
C ILE A 157 -19.07 -7.85 -3.86
N ASN A 158 -20.23 -7.19 -3.81
CA ASN A 158 -21.48 -7.67 -4.38
C ASN A 158 -22.40 -6.48 -4.67
N GLY A 159 -23.00 -6.46 -5.86
CA GLY A 159 -23.88 -5.35 -6.26
C GLY A 159 -23.15 -4.00 -6.19
N ASN A 160 -23.62 -3.14 -5.30
CA ASN A 160 -23.08 -1.79 -5.06
C ASN A 160 -22.45 -1.65 -3.66
N GLU A 161 -22.12 -2.78 -3.02
CA GLU A 161 -21.49 -2.83 -1.70
C GLU A 161 -19.97 -3.01 -1.84
N HIS A 162 -19.21 -2.17 -1.15
CA HIS A 162 -17.75 -2.10 -1.26
C HIS A 162 -17.03 -2.45 0.05
N GLU A 163 -15.77 -2.86 -0.08
CA GLU A 163 -14.82 -2.88 1.03
C GLU A 163 -14.44 -1.43 1.35
N CYS A 164 -14.94 -0.93 2.48
CA CYS A 164 -14.64 0.41 2.95
C CYS A 164 -13.57 0.38 4.03
N ILE A 165 -12.55 1.22 3.91
CA ILE A 165 -11.49 1.32 4.92
C ILE A 165 -11.54 2.70 5.54
N SER A 166 -11.80 2.74 6.84
CA SER A 166 -11.85 3.94 7.67
C SER A 166 -10.45 4.28 8.17
N ILE A 167 -9.83 3.34 8.89
CA ILE A 167 -8.55 3.54 9.55
C ILE A 167 -7.65 2.34 9.25
N ALA A 168 -6.46 2.58 8.70
CA ALA A 168 -5.41 1.58 8.57
C ALA A 168 -4.29 1.86 9.58
N PHE A 169 -3.78 0.84 10.27
CA PHE A 169 -2.77 1.05 11.30
C PHE A 169 -1.81 -0.14 11.42
N GLY A 170 -0.53 0.16 11.66
CA GLY A 170 0.54 -0.84 11.77
C GLY A 170 0.91 -1.27 13.17
N ASP A 171 0.42 -0.58 14.19
CA ASP A 171 0.71 -0.87 15.61
C ASP A 171 -0.61 -1.00 16.40
N LEU A 172 -0.88 -0.11 17.36
CA LEU A 172 -2.08 -0.16 18.20
C LEU A 172 -3.08 0.94 17.81
N PHE A 173 -4.32 0.57 17.50
CA PHE A 173 -5.44 1.51 17.48
C PHE A 173 -6.19 1.46 18.82
N THR A 174 -6.45 2.61 19.43
CA THR A 174 -7.26 2.71 20.65
C THR A 174 -8.33 3.77 20.49
N TYR A 175 -9.57 3.41 20.80
CA TYR A 175 -10.69 4.34 20.94
C TYR A 175 -11.12 4.38 22.40
N GLN A 176 -11.22 5.58 22.96
CA GLN A 176 -11.74 5.84 24.30
C GLN A 176 -12.90 6.82 24.23
N TYR A 177 -14.06 6.44 24.74
CA TYR A 177 -15.16 7.38 24.88
C TYR A 177 -14.89 8.37 26.03
N ASP A 178 -15.11 9.65 25.77
CA ASP A 178 -15.00 10.72 26.78
C ASP A 178 -16.08 11.77 26.57
N SER A 179 -17.04 11.83 27.51
CA SER A 179 -18.15 12.79 27.46
C SER A 179 -17.73 14.25 27.60
N THR A 180 -16.52 14.53 28.13
CA THR A 180 -16.02 15.90 28.31
C THR A 180 -15.44 16.47 27.03
N HIS A 181 -14.95 15.59 26.15
CA HIS A 181 -14.37 15.94 24.86
C HIS A 181 -15.27 15.56 23.68
N GLY A 182 -16.40 14.87 23.89
CA GLY A 182 -17.40 14.60 22.85
C GLY A 182 -18.81 14.37 23.41
N ASP A 183 -19.77 15.22 22.99
CA ASP A 183 -21.20 15.04 23.26
C ASP A 183 -22.13 15.95 22.41
N SER A 184 -21.74 16.32 21.18
CA SER A 184 -22.48 17.27 20.30
C SER A 184 -23.81 16.77 19.73
N GLY A 185 -24.47 15.80 20.38
CA GLY A 185 -25.72 15.21 19.89
C GLY A 185 -25.53 14.05 18.91
N GLN A 186 -24.30 13.57 18.69
CA GLN A 186 -24.08 12.26 18.06
C GLN A 186 -24.82 11.16 18.84
N VAL A 187 -25.40 10.18 18.15
CA VAL A 187 -26.13 9.08 18.80
C VAL A 187 -25.16 8.03 19.36
N LEU A 188 -24.08 7.78 18.62
CA LEU A 188 -23.04 6.81 18.95
C LEU A 188 -21.79 7.53 19.46
N GLY A 189 -20.89 6.76 20.08
CA GLY A 189 -19.55 7.22 20.43
C GLY A 189 -18.62 7.19 19.21
N LEU A 190 -18.69 6.11 18.42
CA LEU A 190 -18.01 5.98 17.13
C LEU A 190 -18.98 5.43 16.09
N GLU A 191 -19.04 6.05 14.92
CA GLU A 191 -19.91 5.65 13.83
C GLU A 191 -19.18 5.72 12.48
N VAL A 192 -19.24 4.64 11.71
CA VAL A 192 -18.79 4.61 10.31
C VAL A 192 -19.99 4.59 9.38
N LYS A 193 -20.16 5.68 8.63
CA LYS A 193 -21.22 5.91 7.66
C LYS A 193 -20.80 5.45 6.27
N ASP A 194 -21.76 5.42 5.36
CA ASP A 194 -21.45 5.25 3.94
C ASP A 194 -20.62 6.43 3.41
N PRO A 195 -19.73 6.20 2.43
CA PRO A 195 -18.96 7.27 1.84
C PRO A 195 -19.88 8.26 1.11
N SER A 196 -19.45 9.52 1.03
CA SER A 196 -20.15 10.49 0.20
C SER A 196 -20.10 10.09 -1.28
N VAL A 197 -21.11 10.50 -2.05
CA VAL A 197 -21.07 10.46 -3.52
C VAL A 197 -19.82 11.20 -4.01
N ASP A 198 -19.11 10.61 -4.96
CA ASP A 198 -17.80 11.08 -5.44
C ASP A 198 -16.72 11.21 -4.35
N GLY A 199 -16.95 10.64 -3.16
CA GLY A 199 -16.07 10.73 -2.00
C GLY A 199 -14.81 9.88 -2.18
N PRO A 200 -14.90 8.55 -2.20
CA PRO A 200 -13.74 7.67 -2.36
C PRO A 200 -12.97 7.86 -3.67
N PHE A 201 -13.69 8.11 -4.76
CA PHE A 201 -13.17 8.39 -6.09
C PHE A 201 -14.29 8.97 -6.97
N SER A 202 -13.93 9.62 -8.07
CA SER A 202 -14.90 10.20 -8.99
C SER A 202 -15.81 9.13 -9.61
N GLY A 203 -17.12 9.37 -9.59
CA GLY A 203 -18.16 8.45 -10.05
C GLY A 203 -18.63 7.44 -9.00
N PHE A 204 -18.13 7.51 -7.76
CA PHE A 204 -18.58 6.61 -6.69
C PHE A 204 -20.00 6.97 -6.22
N ASP A 205 -20.90 5.99 -6.21
CA ASP A 205 -22.27 6.06 -5.65
C ASP A 205 -22.60 4.77 -4.88
N GLY A 206 -21.57 4.16 -4.29
CA GLY A 206 -21.65 2.89 -3.56
C GLY A 206 -21.94 3.04 -2.07
N VAL A 207 -22.11 1.90 -1.40
CA VAL A 207 -22.25 1.83 0.06
C VAL A 207 -21.24 0.87 0.66
N CYS A 208 -20.95 1.02 1.95
CA CYS A 208 -20.11 0.06 2.65
C CYS A 208 -20.89 -1.23 2.92
N HIS A 209 -20.27 -2.37 2.65
CA HIS A 209 -20.81 -3.66 3.10
C HIS A 209 -20.94 -3.66 4.65
N PRO A 210 -21.95 -4.32 5.26
CA PRO A 210 -22.19 -4.26 6.71
C PRO A 210 -21.01 -4.68 7.62
N ASP A 211 -20.13 -5.54 7.11
CA ASP A 211 -18.86 -5.93 7.76
C ASP A 211 -17.82 -4.80 7.83
N TYR A 212 -18.06 -3.67 7.18
CA TYR A 212 -17.18 -2.50 7.12
C TYR A 212 -17.89 -1.24 7.67
N LYS A 213 -18.84 -1.44 8.59
CA LYS A 213 -19.58 -0.37 9.27
C LYS A 213 -19.47 -0.54 10.78
N THR A 214 -18.36 -0.11 11.37
CA THR A 214 -18.19 -0.14 12.82
C THR A 214 -19.11 0.87 13.50
N GLU A 215 -19.77 0.43 14.57
CA GLU A 215 -20.64 1.24 15.41
C GLU A 215 -20.32 0.93 16.88
N ILE A 216 -20.03 1.96 17.67
CA ILE A 216 -19.73 1.85 19.10
C ILE A 216 -20.64 2.81 19.84
N ALA A 217 -21.49 2.30 20.73
CA ALA A 217 -22.37 3.12 21.54
C ALA A 217 -21.59 4.00 22.52
N LYS A 218 -22.19 5.13 22.92
CA LYS A 218 -21.67 5.97 24.01
C LYS A 218 -21.59 5.13 25.30
N GLY A 219 -20.39 5.04 25.87
CA GLY A 219 -20.12 4.31 27.11
C GLY A 219 -20.09 5.22 28.33
N ALA A 220 -19.54 4.71 29.44
CA ALA A 220 -19.07 5.59 30.50
C ALA A 220 -17.76 6.27 30.06
N THR A 221 -17.51 7.50 30.49
CA THR A 221 -16.23 8.18 30.23
C THR A 221 -15.05 7.32 30.70
N GLY A 222 -14.08 7.13 29.82
CA GLY A 222 -12.95 6.22 30.03
C GLY A 222 -13.18 4.78 29.55
N THR A 223 -14.32 4.47 28.93
CA THR A 223 -14.51 3.16 28.27
C THR A 223 -13.61 3.08 27.05
N THR A 224 -12.76 2.04 27.00
CA THR A 224 -11.71 1.90 25.99
C THR A 224 -11.84 0.59 25.22
N TYR A 225 -11.62 0.66 23.91
CA TYR A 225 -11.50 -0.48 23.00
C TYR A 225 -10.21 -0.34 22.19
N SER A 226 -9.51 -1.44 21.98
CA SER A 226 -8.25 -1.43 21.24
C SER A 226 -8.12 -2.60 20.28
N ILE A 227 -7.36 -2.40 19.20
CA ILE A 227 -6.93 -3.44 18.27
C ILE A 227 -5.43 -3.33 18.11
N TYR A 228 -4.72 -4.44 18.31
CA TYR A 228 -3.28 -4.52 18.07
C TYR A 228 -3.03 -5.20 16.73
N ALA A 229 -2.41 -4.49 15.78
CA ALA A 229 -2.23 -4.98 14.43
C ALA A 229 -1.38 -6.25 14.33
N PRO A 230 -0.28 -6.42 15.10
CA PRO A 230 0.49 -7.67 15.08
C PRO A 230 -0.28 -8.92 15.53
N ASP A 231 -1.38 -8.77 16.27
CA ASP A 231 -2.23 -9.90 16.66
C ASP A 231 -3.24 -10.32 15.55
N TYR A 232 -3.31 -9.58 14.45
CA TYR A 232 -4.33 -9.76 13.39
C TYR A 232 -4.20 -11.03 12.54
N TYR A 233 -3.33 -11.98 12.91
CA TYR A 233 -3.31 -13.31 12.30
C TYR A 233 -4.65 -14.08 12.45
N GLN A 234 -5.58 -13.61 13.29
CA GLN A 234 -6.89 -14.21 13.56
C GLN A 234 -8.01 -13.84 12.55
N LYS A 235 -7.72 -13.02 11.53
CA LYS A 235 -8.64 -12.64 10.41
C LYS A 235 -9.96 -11.96 10.79
N ASN A 236 -10.21 -11.72 12.08
CA ASN A 236 -11.38 -11.00 12.57
C ASN A 236 -10.92 -9.96 13.59
N ASN A 237 -11.49 -8.76 13.49
CA ASN A 237 -11.25 -7.71 14.48
C ASN A 237 -11.97 -8.04 15.79
N PRO A 238 -11.40 -7.65 16.94
CA PRO A 238 -12.08 -7.78 18.22
C PRO A 238 -13.32 -6.87 18.23
N ALA A 239 -14.43 -7.38 18.75
CA ALA A 239 -15.63 -6.56 18.93
C ALA A 239 -15.29 -5.33 19.80
N PRO A 240 -15.87 -4.15 19.51
CA PRO A 240 -16.92 -3.89 18.52
C PRO A 240 -16.41 -3.57 17.11
N PHE A 241 -15.10 -3.56 16.88
CA PHE A 241 -14.53 -3.18 15.59
C PHE A 241 -14.84 -4.20 14.50
N LYS A 242 -15.17 -3.70 13.31
CA LYS A 242 -15.36 -4.48 12.10
C LYS A 242 -14.23 -4.20 11.09
N LYS A 243 -14.33 -4.73 9.87
CA LYS A 243 -13.24 -4.80 8.89
C LYS A 243 -12.82 -3.45 8.29
N ASP A 244 -13.56 -2.38 8.56
CA ASP A 244 -13.19 -1.01 8.17
C ASP A 244 -12.02 -0.44 8.99
N PHE A 245 -11.71 -1.06 10.13
CA PHE A 245 -10.45 -0.90 10.83
C PHE A 245 -9.48 -1.95 10.31
N ASN A 246 -8.48 -1.53 9.55
CA ASN A 246 -7.56 -2.40 8.83
C ASN A 246 -6.19 -2.47 9.53
N PRO A 247 -5.97 -3.42 10.45
CA PRO A 247 -4.65 -3.71 10.98
C PRO A 247 -3.71 -4.26 9.89
N ASP A 248 -2.59 -3.58 9.66
CA ASP A 248 -1.55 -3.97 8.72
C ASP A 248 -0.16 -3.68 9.31
N PRO A 249 0.49 -4.67 9.95
CA PRO A 249 1.83 -4.51 10.52
C PRO A 249 2.92 -4.12 9.51
N THR A 250 2.63 -4.23 8.22
CA THR A 250 3.52 -3.88 7.11
C THR A 250 3.13 -2.59 6.40
N LEU A 251 2.22 -1.80 7.00
CA LEU A 251 1.74 -0.53 6.44
C LEU A 251 2.91 0.40 6.09
N ASP A 252 2.97 0.80 4.82
CA ASP A 252 3.93 1.78 4.30
C ASP A 252 3.18 2.94 3.64
N PRO A 253 2.70 3.92 4.44
CA PRO A 253 1.93 5.02 3.91
C PRO A 253 2.80 5.98 3.09
N PHE A 254 4.12 5.94 3.23
CA PHE A 254 5.02 6.79 2.45
C PHE A 254 5.09 6.30 1.01
N TYR A 255 5.31 5.01 0.81
CA TYR A 255 5.24 4.42 -0.53
C TYR A 255 3.84 4.52 -1.12
N SER A 256 2.79 4.19 -0.35
CA SER A 256 1.42 4.22 -0.89
C SER A 256 0.90 5.62 -1.19
N PHE A 257 1.50 6.66 -0.61
CA PHE A 257 1.11 8.04 -0.86
C PHE A 257 2.02 8.70 -1.92
N PHE A 258 3.34 8.60 -1.78
CA PHE A 258 4.29 9.30 -2.65
C PHE A 258 4.79 8.46 -3.84
N GLY A 259 4.53 7.15 -3.85
CA GLY A 259 4.98 6.23 -4.91
C GLY A 259 6.48 5.92 -4.91
N ILE A 260 7.20 6.34 -3.87
CA ILE A 260 8.65 6.13 -3.72
C ILE A 260 8.99 5.48 -2.37
N PRO A 261 10.03 4.64 -2.28
CA PRO A 261 10.41 4.01 -1.01
C PRO A 261 10.75 5.02 0.08
N LYS A 262 10.42 4.72 1.34
CA LYS A 262 10.80 5.55 2.48
C LYS A 262 12.29 5.40 2.81
N THR A 263 13.10 6.35 2.36
CA THR A 263 14.51 6.46 2.71
C THR A 263 14.83 7.91 3.09
N GLU A 264 15.87 8.13 3.90
CA GLU A 264 16.32 9.49 4.28
C GLU A 264 16.60 10.36 3.04
N GLN A 265 17.25 9.77 2.03
CA GLN A 265 17.53 10.45 0.76
C GLN A 265 16.25 10.83 0.00
N ASN A 266 15.28 9.90 -0.12
CA ASN A 266 14.03 10.18 -0.82
C ASN A 266 13.18 11.22 -0.09
N ILE A 267 13.19 11.21 1.24
CA ILE A 267 12.53 12.24 2.06
C ILE A 267 13.16 13.61 1.79
N LEU A 268 14.49 13.70 1.80
CA LEU A 268 15.24 14.94 1.57
C LEU A 268 14.99 15.49 0.16
N GLU A 269 15.10 14.65 -0.87
CA GLU A 269 14.87 15.04 -2.27
C GLU A 269 13.43 15.51 -2.47
N LEU A 270 12.46 14.79 -1.91
CA LEU A 270 11.04 15.16 -2.01
C LEU A 270 10.75 16.46 -1.27
N SER A 271 11.28 16.65 -0.06
CA SER A 271 11.04 17.88 0.71
C SER A 271 11.61 19.12 0.02
N GLN A 272 12.73 18.95 -0.69
CA GLN A 272 13.42 20.02 -1.42
C GLN A 272 12.90 20.24 -2.86
N ASP A 273 11.98 19.40 -3.33
CA ASP A 273 11.34 19.57 -4.64
C ASP A 273 10.51 20.86 -4.65
N SER A 274 11.13 21.93 -5.15
CA SER A 274 10.53 23.26 -5.15
C SER A 274 9.31 23.38 -6.05
N ASP A 275 9.08 22.43 -6.97
CA ASP A 275 7.87 22.42 -7.80
C ASP A 275 6.67 21.86 -7.02
N LYS A 276 6.92 20.97 -6.05
CA LYS A 276 5.88 20.36 -5.21
C LYS A 276 5.69 21.06 -3.86
N PHE A 277 6.77 21.48 -3.22
CA PHE A 277 6.75 21.96 -1.85
C PHE A 277 7.42 23.33 -1.67
N ARG A 278 6.92 24.07 -0.68
CA ARG A 278 7.73 25.05 0.05
C ARG A 278 8.23 24.36 1.32
N GLN A 279 9.53 24.15 1.43
CA GLN A 279 10.14 23.65 2.66
C GLN A 279 10.47 24.82 3.59
N ILE A 280 10.13 24.67 4.86
CA ILE A 280 10.52 25.58 5.94
C ILE A 280 11.04 24.79 7.13
N GLN A 281 12.01 25.36 7.84
CA GLN A 281 12.43 24.86 9.16
C GLN A 281 11.86 25.81 10.21
N LEU A 282 11.04 25.29 11.12
CA LEU A 282 10.47 26.09 12.21
C LEU A 282 11.42 26.10 13.41
N LEU A 283 11.88 27.30 13.76
CA LEU A 283 12.68 27.52 14.97
C LEU A 283 11.79 27.76 16.20
N ASN A 284 10.65 28.41 16.00
CA ASN A 284 9.66 28.66 17.04
C ASN A 284 8.37 27.86 16.73
N PRO A 285 7.98 26.89 17.58
CA PRO A 285 6.84 26.02 17.29
C PRO A 285 5.52 26.77 17.12
N THR A 286 5.33 27.90 17.81
CA THR A 286 4.08 28.67 17.77
C THR A 286 3.83 29.37 16.46
N ASP A 287 4.86 29.53 15.63
CA ASP A 287 4.74 30.22 14.33
C ASP A 287 4.11 29.31 13.26
N CYS A 288 3.90 28.02 13.58
CA CYS A 288 3.37 27.02 12.65
C CYS A 288 2.01 27.43 12.07
N GLY A 289 1.08 27.87 12.93
CA GLY A 289 -0.26 28.28 12.47
C GLY A 289 -0.21 29.45 11.48
N SER A 290 0.65 30.44 11.72
CA SER A 290 0.84 31.57 10.81
C SER A 290 1.50 31.16 9.50
N GLU A 291 2.51 30.28 9.51
CA GLU A 291 3.14 29.82 8.27
C GLU A 291 2.18 29.02 7.39
N ILE A 292 1.32 28.20 8.00
CA ILE A 292 0.26 27.46 7.29
C ILE A 292 -0.71 28.44 6.61
N MET A 293 -1.20 29.44 7.34
CA MET A 293 -2.13 30.44 6.78
C MET A 293 -1.49 31.30 5.69
N ASN A 294 -0.22 31.69 5.86
CA ASN A 294 0.50 32.52 4.90
C ASN A 294 0.85 31.76 3.61
N HIS A 295 1.09 30.44 3.69
CA HIS A 295 1.42 29.63 2.52
C HIS A 295 0.17 29.23 1.74
N PHE A 296 -0.86 28.77 2.43
CA PHE A 296 -2.09 28.28 1.83
C PHE A 296 -3.06 29.43 1.50
N THR A 297 -2.68 30.26 0.54
CA THR A 297 -3.50 31.34 -0.02
C THR A 297 -4.12 30.97 -1.37
N ALA A 298 -5.20 31.65 -1.76
CA ALA A 298 -5.89 31.41 -3.03
C ALA A 298 -4.93 31.40 -4.24
N GLY A 299 -5.04 30.35 -5.07
CA GLY A 299 -4.17 30.16 -6.25
C GLY A 299 -2.84 29.45 -5.97
N GLN A 300 -2.48 29.22 -4.70
CA GLN A 300 -1.34 28.36 -4.36
C GLN A 300 -1.65 26.91 -4.74
N THR A 301 -0.65 26.20 -5.26
CA THR A 301 -0.76 24.77 -5.63
C THR A 301 0.29 23.90 -4.93
N LYS A 302 1.33 24.49 -4.35
CA LYS A 302 2.39 23.75 -3.67
C LYS A 302 1.97 23.31 -2.27
N GLY A 303 2.41 22.13 -1.86
CA GLY A 303 2.36 21.69 -0.47
C GLY A 303 3.29 22.51 0.44
N LEU A 304 3.09 22.38 1.74
CA LEU A 304 3.97 22.96 2.76
C LEU A 304 4.68 21.83 3.49
N TRP A 305 6.01 21.87 3.52
CA TRP A 305 6.83 20.92 4.26
C TRP A 305 7.49 21.63 5.42
N ILE A 306 7.06 21.31 6.64
CA ILE A 306 7.53 21.92 7.88
C ILE A 306 8.46 20.95 8.58
N GLU A 307 9.73 21.32 8.74
CA GLU A 307 10.67 20.59 9.58
C GLU A 307 10.70 21.20 10.99
N GLY A 308 10.55 20.35 12.01
CA GLY A 308 10.57 20.73 13.42
C GLY A 308 9.18 20.80 14.06
N ASN A 309 9.17 21.17 15.34
CA ASN A 309 7.96 21.16 16.17
C ASN A 309 6.93 22.18 15.64
N CYS A 310 5.67 21.77 15.60
CA CYS A 310 4.55 22.58 15.12
C CYS A 310 3.48 22.67 16.22
N HIS A 311 3.26 23.88 16.74
CA HIS A 311 2.24 24.17 17.73
C HIS A 311 1.23 25.18 17.18
N ILE A 312 -0.01 24.73 16.98
CA ILE A 312 -1.12 25.53 16.49
C ILE A 312 -2.07 25.77 17.66
N ASN A 313 -2.11 27.00 18.18
CA ASN A 313 -2.96 27.40 19.31
C ASN A 313 -4.00 28.46 18.95
N ALA A 314 -4.20 28.69 17.65
CA ALA A 314 -5.13 29.66 17.09
C ALA A 314 -5.87 29.03 15.90
N SER A 315 -6.95 29.66 15.46
CA SER A 315 -7.72 29.17 14.32
C SER A 315 -6.92 29.27 13.01
N VAL A 316 -6.90 28.20 12.24
CA VAL A 316 -6.28 28.11 10.91
C VAL A 316 -7.36 27.82 9.88
N ALA A 317 -7.57 28.74 8.95
CA ALA A 317 -8.52 28.58 7.84
C ALA A 317 -7.77 28.47 6.51
N ALA A 318 -7.55 27.24 6.06
CA ALA A 318 -6.85 26.90 4.82
C ALA A 318 -7.73 25.97 3.95
N ASN A 319 -8.98 26.39 3.73
CA ASN A 319 -10.02 25.64 3.01
C ASN A 319 -10.45 26.27 1.68
N LEU A 320 -9.92 27.45 1.34
CA LEU A 320 -10.24 28.17 0.10
C LEU A 320 -9.39 27.73 -1.11
N ASN A 321 -8.46 26.81 -0.91
CA ASN A 321 -7.52 26.39 -1.94
C ASN A 321 -7.92 25.04 -2.53
N ASN A 322 -7.29 24.71 -3.65
CA ASN A 322 -7.22 23.34 -4.15
C ASN A 322 -6.68 22.41 -3.06
N ALA A 323 -6.95 21.11 -3.17
CA ALA A 323 -6.37 20.10 -2.31
C ALA A 323 -4.86 20.31 -2.19
N GLN A 324 -4.34 20.34 -0.97
CA GLN A 324 -2.93 20.58 -0.68
C GLN A 324 -2.40 19.59 0.36
N LEU A 325 -1.07 19.44 0.40
CA LEU A 325 -0.39 18.59 1.36
C LEU A 325 0.30 19.45 2.41
N LEU A 326 0.06 19.17 3.68
CA LEU A 326 0.82 19.69 4.81
C LEU A 326 1.63 18.55 5.41
N VAL A 327 2.95 18.65 5.33
CA VAL A 327 3.87 17.70 5.96
C VAL A 327 4.47 18.33 7.20
N ILE A 328 4.37 17.66 8.34
CA ILE A 328 5.08 18.00 9.57
C ILE A 328 6.13 16.90 9.75
N HIS A 329 7.38 17.26 9.52
CA HIS A 329 8.52 16.36 9.47
C HIS A 329 9.35 16.48 10.74
N ASP A 330 9.53 15.33 11.40
CA ASP A 330 10.43 15.12 12.52
C ASP A 330 10.21 16.14 13.66
N GLY A 331 8.96 16.47 13.94
CA GLY A 331 8.59 17.40 14.99
C GLY A 331 7.35 16.97 15.74
N ALA A 332 7.18 17.51 16.94
CA ALA A 332 5.96 17.34 17.71
C ALA A 332 4.82 18.08 17.00
N PHE A 333 3.65 17.46 16.89
CA PHE A 333 2.46 18.10 16.33
C PHE A 333 1.42 18.36 17.42
N ALA A 334 1.31 19.62 17.85
CA ALA A 334 0.35 20.05 18.85
C ALA A 334 -0.71 20.96 18.23
N LEU A 335 -1.96 20.51 18.15
CA LEU A 335 -3.09 21.31 17.66
C LEU A 335 -4.09 21.53 18.79
N ASN A 336 -4.28 22.79 19.17
CA ASN A 336 -5.31 23.27 20.09
C ASN A 336 -5.92 24.56 19.53
N GLY A 337 -6.60 24.42 18.40
CA GLY A 337 -7.24 25.51 17.67
C GLY A 337 -8.17 24.96 16.60
N ALA A 338 -9.12 25.77 16.14
CA ALA A 338 -10.01 25.34 15.06
C ALA A 338 -9.23 25.31 13.73
N MET A 339 -9.05 24.13 13.14
CA MET A 339 -8.40 23.98 11.84
C MET A 339 -9.42 23.54 10.79
N THR A 340 -9.64 24.38 9.79
CA THR A 340 -10.40 24.02 8.59
C THR A 340 -9.43 23.90 7.43
N TYR A 341 -9.21 22.67 6.95
CA TYR A 341 -8.17 22.38 5.96
C TYR A 341 -8.71 21.52 4.82
N ASN A 342 -8.47 21.95 3.58
CA ASN A 342 -8.82 21.17 2.38
C ASN A 342 -7.56 20.48 1.84
N GLY A 343 -7.27 19.28 2.33
CA GLY A 343 -6.02 18.62 2.02
C GLY A 343 -5.77 17.37 2.83
N VAL A 344 -4.52 16.91 2.76
CA VAL A 344 -3.96 15.83 3.59
C VAL A 344 -2.99 16.43 4.59
N ILE A 345 -3.10 16.02 5.85
CA ILE A 345 -2.04 16.27 6.85
C ILE A 345 -1.22 14.98 6.98
N TYR A 346 0.08 15.11 6.77
CA TYR A 346 1.05 14.03 6.86
C TYR A 346 2.05 14.34 7.98
N HIS A 347 1.95 13.61 9.09
CA HIS A 347 2.88 13.71 10.21
C HIS A 347 3.93 12.61 10.07
N LEU A 348 5.12 12.98 9.62
CA LEU A 348 6.24 12.08 9.35
C LEU A 348 7.26 12.22 10.47
N VAL A 349 7.45 11.17 11.27
CA VAL A 349 8.39 11.19 12.40
C VAL A 349 9.16 9.88 12.47
N ASP A 350 10.50 9.97 12.50
CA ASP A 350 11.34 8.88 12.97
C ASP A 350 11.74 9.10 14.44
N TYR A 351 10.94 8.54 15.36
CA TYR A 351 11.20 8.70 16.79
C TYR A 351 12.37 7.81 17.28
N ALA A 352 12.89 6.92 16.42
CA ALA A 352 14.10 6.16 16.73
C ALA A 352 15.37 7.00 16.56
N ASP A 353 15.32 8.09 15.77
CA ASP A 353 16.43 9.03 15.68
C ASP A 353 16.57 9.82 16.98
N SER A 354 17.79 9.89 17.50
CA SER A 354 18.09 10.54 18.78
C SER A 354 17.87 12.06 18.77
N THR A 355 18.06 12.71 17.62
CA THR A 355 17.89 14.16 17.48
C THR A 355 16.41 14.50 17.45
N THR A 356 15.64 13.77 16.63
CA THR A 356 14.18 13.89 16.54
C THR A 356 13.52 13.56 17.87
N LYS A 357 13.94 12.49 18.52
CA LYS A 357 13.48 12.14 19.87
C LYS A 357 13.71 13.28 20.88
N SER A 358 14.94 13.79 20.98
CA SER A 358 15.26 14.86 21.94
C SER A 358 14.44 16.12 21.68
N ARG A 359 14.31 16.53 20.40
CA ARG A 359 13.53 17.70 19.99
C ARG A 359 12.04 17.59 20.36
N ILE A 360 11.45 16.40 20.25
CA ILE A 360 10.05 16.13 20.59
C ILE A 360 9.87 16.06 22.11
N ASP A 361 10.78 15.39 22.82
CA ASP A 361 10.72 15.26 24.27
C ASP A 361 10.86 16.63 24.96
N ASP A 362 11.83 17.44 24.55
CA ASP A 362 12.04 18.79 25.08
C ASP A 362 10.80 19.66 24.89
N PHE A 363 10.10 19.51 23.76
CA PHE A 363 8.87 20.24 23.48
C PHE A 363 7.74 19.83 24.44
N TRP A 364 7.47 18.54 24.59
CA TRP A 364 6.42 18.08 25.49
C TRP A 364 6.76 18.30 26.96
N GLU A 365 8.04 18.23 27.34
CA GLU A 365 8.51 18.60 28.68
C GLU A 365 8.21 20.06 28.95
N SER A 366 8.54 20.97 28.01
CA SER A 366 8.24 22.40 28.16
C SER A 366 6.75 22.69 28.36
N ILE A 367 5.87 21.92 27.70
CA ILE A 367 4.41 22.03 27.83
C ILE A 367 3.93 21.53 29.19
N THR A 368 4.45 20.38 29.66
CA THR A 368 3.99 19.71 30.88
C THR A 368 4.55 20.35 32.16
N THR A 369 5.74 20.96 32.10
CA THR A 369 6.36 21.66 33.23
C THR A 369 5.99 23.14 33.31
N SER A 370 5.23 23.66 32.34
CA SER A 370 4.77 25.04 32.35
C SER A 370 3.96 25.36 33.61
N SER A 371 4.16 26.55 34.18
CA SER A 371 3.42 27.02 35.35
C SER A 371 1.91 27.18 35.10
N THR A 372 1.50 27.22 33.84
CA THR A 372 0.10 27.21 33.41
C THR A 372 -0.21 25.86 32.78
N PRO A 373 -1.09 25.03 33.40
CA PRO A 373 -1.44 23.73 32.84
C PRO A 373 -1.99 23.85 31.42
N SER A 374 -1.31 23.21 30.48
CA SER A 374 -1.78 23.12 29.10
C SER A 374 -2.87 22.07 28.98
N ALA A 375 -3.83 22.27 28.06
CA ALA A 375 -4.86 21.28 27.73
C ALA A 375 -4.25 19.95 27.26
N PHE A 376 -3.05 19.97 26.68
CA PHE A 376 -2.35 18.76 26.26
C PHE A 376 -1.86 17.88 27.41
N THR A 377 -1.61 18.46 28.59
CA THR A 377 -0.93 17.81 29.73
C THR A 377 -1.49 16.43 30.09
N PRO A 378 -2.82 16.20 30.17
CA PRO A 378 -3.39 14.90 30.51
C PRO A 378 -3.13 13.79 29.47
N PHE A 379 -2.78 14.18 28.24
CA PHE A 379 -2.62 13.28 27.10
C PHE A 379 -1.15 13.03 26.74
N VAL A 380 -0.22 13.78 27.36
CA VAL A 380 1.22 13.54 27.19
C VAL A 380 1.59 12.27 27.96
N LYS A 381 2.12 11.27 27.25
CA LYS A 381 2.64 10.05 27.87
C LYS A 381 3.85 10.39 28.73
N PRO A 382 4.04 9.72 29.89
CA PRO A 382 5.18 9.98 30.77
C PRO A 382 6.52 9.91 30.02
N LEU A 383 7.21 11.05 29.86
CA LEU A 383 8.41 11.17 29.03
C LEU A 383 9.59 10.39 29.63
N ASN A 384 9.76 10.50 30.96
CA ASN A 384 10.89 9.93 31.70
C ASN A 384 10.64 8.51 32.26
N ASP A 385 9.47 7.91 32.01
CA ASP A 385 9.15 6.54 32.45
C ASP A 385 9.68 5.51 31.44
N PRO A 386 10.67 4.66 31.79
CA PRO A 386 11.21 3.66 30.88
C PRO A 386 10.24 2.51 30.56
N THR A 387 9.15 2.36 31.31
CA THR A 387 8.12 1.34 31.06
C THR A 387 7.14 1.74 29.96
N VAL A 388 7.12 3.02 29.60
CA VAL A 388 6.30 3.55 28.50
C VAL A 388 7.11 3.41 27.21
N GLU A 389 6.83 2.38 26.42
CA GLU A 389 7.59 2.07 25.21
C GLU A 389 7.40 3.11 24.09
N LYS A 390 6.20 3.69 23.96
CA LYS A 390 5.83 4.62 22.88
C LYS A 390 5.48 5.98 23.48
N LYS A 391 6.18 7.02 23.04
CA LYS A 391 6.07 8.38 23.59
C LYS A 391 5.23 9.27 22.68
N THR A 392 4.65 10.32 23.26
CA THR A 392 3.82 11.27 22.51
C THR A 392 4.64 11.96 21.43
N VAL A 393 4.17 11.89 20.18
CA VAL A 393 4.71 12.70 19.07
C VAL A 393 3.70 13.72 18.59
N GLY A 394 2.40 13.48 18.78
CA GLY A 394 1.37 14.42 18.36
C GLY A 394 0.13 14.35 19.24
N ILE A 395 -0.47 15.51 19.54
CA ILE A 395 -1.78 15.63 20.17
C ILE A 395 -2.58 16.67 19.41
N GLN A 396 -3.77 16.28 18.94
CA GLN A 396 -4.67 17.13 18.20
C GLN A 396 -6.03 17.22 18.88
N PHE A 397 -6.41 18.41 19.33
CA PHE A 397 -7.79 18.73 19.64
C PHE A 397 -8.51 19.12 18.35
N ALA A 398 -9.48 18.32 17.95
CA ALA A 398 -10.16 18.50 16.67
C ALA A 398 -11.66 18.28 16.77
N SER A 399 -12.42 19.05 15.98
CA SER A 399 -13.83 18.78 15.71
C SER A 399 -14.10 18.38 14.26
N GLY A 400 -13.24 18.84 13.34
CA GLY A 400 -13.26 18.42 11.94
C GLY A 400 -11.87 17.97 11.53
N LEU A 401 -11.79 16.78 10.92
CA LEU A 401 -10.55 16.23 10.39
C LEU A 401 -10.40 16.56 8.90
N PRO A 402 -9.17 16.59 8.36
CA PRO A 402 -8.93 16.89 6.95
C PRO A 402 -9.65 15.93 6.00
N ALA A 403 -10.43 16.47 5.06
CA ALA A 403 -11.21 15.67 4.13
C ALA A 403 -10.36 14.83 3.15
N GLY A 404 -9.11 15.24 2.88
CA GLY A 404 -8.19 14.48 2.03
C GLY A 404 -7.57 13.28 2.72
N GLY A 405 -7.62 13.24 4.06
CA GLY A 405 -7.05 12.18 4.89
C GLY A 405 -6.02 12.68 5.90
N LEU A 406 -5.71 11.82 6.86
CA LEU A 406 -4.78 12.08 7.94
C LEU A 406 -3.80 10.91 8.06
N ILE A 407 -2.51 11.19 7.90
CA ILE A 407 -1.47 10.17 7.86
C ILE A 407 -0.46 10.43 8.98
N PHE A 408 -0.30 9.45 9.86
CA PHE A 408 0.66 9.41 10.95
C PHE A 408 1.74 8.39 10.65
N ASP A 409 2.75 8.79 9.90
CA ASP A 409 3.92 7.96 9.68
C ASP A 409 4.94 8.15 10.81
N VAL A 410 4.56 7.69 12.00
CA VAL A 410 5.18 7.97 13.29
C VAL A 410 5.80 6.72 13.93
N LYS A 411 6.77 6.12 13.27
CA LYS A 411 7.40 4.89 13.77
C LYS A 411 8.05 5.13 15.14
N GLY A 412 7.60 4.39 16.15
CA GLY A 412 8.13 4.47 17.52
C GLY A 412 7.48 5.54 18.42
N GLY A 413 6.57 6.36 17.88
CA GLY A 413 5.79 7.35 18.64
C GLY A 413 4.29 7.06 18.62
N VAL A 414 3.54 7.71 19.52
CA VAL A 414 2.07 7.67 19.55
C VAL A 414 1.46 9.04 19.22
N SER A 415 0.44 9.02 18.37
CA SER A 415 -0.39 10.18 18.04
C SER A 415 -1.75 10.09 18.72
N THR A 416 -2.23 11.19 19.27
CA THR A 416 -3.52 11.26 19.97
C THR A 416 -4.41 12.30 19.32
N ILE A 417 -5.67 11.96 19.06
CA ILE A 417 -6.71 12.89 18.64
C ILE A 417 -7.79 12.92 19.71
N VAL A 418 -8.17 14.12 20.13
CA VAL A 418 -9.12 14.36 21.21
C VAL A 418 -10.22 15.28 20.69
N GLY A 419 -11.49 14.92 20.89
CA GLY A 419 -12.59 15.82 20.60
C GLY A 419 -13.85 15.15 20.10
N ASP A 420 -14.65 15.95 19.40
CA ASP A 420 -15.91 15.55 18.80
C ASP A 420 -15.78 15.62 17.29
N MET A 421 -15.26 14.54 16.72
CA MET A 421 -14.57 14.55 15.44
C MET A 421 -15.48 14.04 14.33
N ASP A 422 -15.48 14.78 13.22
CA ASP A 422 -16.03 14.32 11.95
C ASP A 422 -14.92 14.25 10.89
N LEU A 423 -14.83 13.13 10.17
CA LEU A 423 -14.02 13.01 8.96
C LEU A 423 -14.90 12.54 7.81
N TYR A 424 -15.02 13.39 6.80
CA TYR A 424 -15.72 13.08 5.55
C TYR A 424 -14.73 12.98 4.40
N TYR A 425 -14.27 11.77 4.10
CA TYR A 425 -13.21 11.56 3.12
C TYR A 425 -13.66 11.93 1.71
N ARG A 426 -12.81 12.68 1.00
CA ARG A 426 -12.98 13.04 -0.40
C ARG A 426 -11.64 12.94 -1.11
N SER A 427 -11.55 12.10 -2.13
CA SER A 427 -10.36 11.95 -2.96
C SER A 427 -10.01 13.25 -3.68
N SER A 428 -11.01 14.07 -4.03
CA SER A 428 -10.79 15.41 -4.59
C SER A 428 -10.12 16.40 -3.62
N ALA A 429 -10.09 16.09 -2.32
CA ALA A 429 -9.34 16.82 -1.30
C ALA A 429 -7.96 16.19 -1.02
N ASN A 430 -7.64 15.05 -1.66
CA ASN A 430 -6.30 14.47 -1.62
C ASN A 430 -5.49 15.00 -2.82
N PRO A 431 -4.39 15.73 -2.61
CA PRO A 431 -3.59 16.32 -3.69
C PRO A 431 -2.75 15.30 -4.47
N THR A 432 -2.74 14.05 -4.06
CA THR A 432 -1.89 13.01 -4.61
C THR A 432 -2.72 11.86 -5.11
N ASP A 433 -2.50 11.48 -6.37
CA ASP A 433 -3.07 10.27 -6.92
C ASP A 433 -2.30 9.07 -6.34
N PRO A 434 -2.97 8.07 -5.77
CA PRO A 434 -2.30 6.87 -5.30
C PRO A 434 -1.55 6.20 -6.45
N PRO A 435 -0.33 5.69 -6.23
CA PRO A 435 0.39 4.97 -7.26
C PRO A 435 -0.39 3.71 -7.65
N SER A 436 -0.33 3.36 -8.93
CA SER A 436 -0.86 2.10 -9.43
C SER A 436 0.08 0.96 -9.01
N ILE A 437 -0.43 -0.03 -8.28
CA ILE A 437 0.29 -1.28 -8.05
C ILE A 437 -0.12 -2.32 -9.09
N TYR A 438 0.83 -3.18 -9.46
CA TYR A 438 0.58 -4.22 -10.46
C TYR A 438 0.25 -5.53 -9.79
N GLN A 439 -0.81 -6.19 -10.25
CA GLN A 439 -1.14 -7.55 -9.86
C GLN A 439 -1.44 -8.40 -11.09
N TRP A 440 -0.96 -9.64 -11.08
CA TRP A 440 -1.42 -10.63 -12.04
C TRP A 440 -2.90 -10.94 -11.76
N LYS A 441 -3.71 -10.95 -12.82
CA LYS A 441 -5.11 -11.36 -12.69
C LYS A 441 -5.16 -12.83 -12.22
N LYS A 442 -5.77 -13.09 -11.07
CA LYS A 442 -5.96 -14.44 -10.53
C LYS A 442 -6.64 -15.36 -11.56
N GLY A 443 -6.15 -16.58 -11.72
CA GLY A 443 -6.62 -17.54 -12.73
C GLY A 443 -6.07 -17.29 -14.14
N SER A 444 -5.12 -16.37 -14.31
CA SER A 444 -4.27 -16.30 -15.51
C SER A 444 -3.16 -17.35 -15.51
N TRP A 445 -3.03 -18.12 -14.42
CA TRP A 445 -2.18 -19.29 -14.29
C TRP A 445 -2.97 -20.48 -13.73
N ASN A 446 -2.36 -21.67 -13.74
CA ASN A 446 -2.78 -22.83 -12.97
C ASN A 446 -2.57 -22.54 -11.47
N ASP A 447 -3.28 -21.55 -10.95
CA ASP A 447 -3.37 -21.25 -9.53
C ASP A 447 -4.25 -22.35 -8.90
N PHE A 448 -3.64 -23.45 -8.47
CA PHE A 448 -4.31 -24.47 -7.66
C PHE A 448 -4.34 -24.06 -6.19
#